data_AF-A0A7J4RCS0-F1
#
_entry.id   AF-A0A7J4RCS0-F1
#
_cell.length_a   1.000
_cell.length_b   1.000
_cell.length_c   1.000
_cell.angle_alpha   90.00
_cell.angle_beta   90.00
_cell.angle_gamma   90.00
#
_symmetry.space_group_name_H-M   'P 1'
#
loop_
_entity.id
_entity.type
_entity.pdbx_description
1 polymer ?
#
loop_
_entity_poly.entity_id
_entity_poly.type
_entity_poly.pdbx_seq_one_letter_code
_entity_poly.pdbx_strand_id
1 'polypeptide(L)'
;EKVKVAYKPQYLKAGDELVAAVLKDAVTKHSTSLIKPLQIEPLLNKRLSELSGGELQRVAIAHCLSSDVKLFLLDEPSAYLDVEQRLAVARIIKDIAERRGVSMLIVDHDLLFIDNISEQLIVFEGEPAVHGIVKGPMPMEEGMNLFLEKLGITLRRDEQSRRPRVNKPGSRKDREQREVGKLYYT
;
A
#
# COMPACT_ATOMS: atom_id res chain seq x y z
N GLU A 1 -14.04 23.99 -6.75
CA GLU A 1 -14.03 23.43 -5.37
C GLU A 1 -12.61 23.00 -5.00
N LYS A 2 -12.20 23.17 -3.73
CA LYS A 2 -10.92 22.63 -3.23
C LYS A 2 -11.17 21.21 -2.72
N VAL A 3 -10.53 20.22 -3.34
CA VAL A 3 -10.59 18.82 -2.89
C VAL A 3 -9.84 18.70 -1.57
N LYS A 4 -10.50 18.19 -0.52
CA LYS A 4 -9.85 17.87 0.75
C LYS A 4 -9.17 16.51 0.62
N VAL A 5 -7.92 16.45 1.07
CA VAL A 5 -7.06 15.27 0.96
C VAL A 5 -6.48 14.94 2.33
N ALA A 6 -6.42 13.65 2.66
CA ALA A 6 -5.61 13.15 3.77
C ALA A 6 -4.34 12.52 3.20
N TYR A 7 -3.20 12.86 3.79
CA TYR A 7 -1.89 12.42 3.29
C TYR A 7 -1.07 11.75 4.39
N LYS A 8 -0.61 10.53 4.11
CA LYS A 8 0.46 9.86 4.87
C LYS A 8 1.76 10.00 4.08
N PRO A 9 2.77 10.74 4.59
CA PRO A 9 4.05 10.91 3.90
C PRO A 9 4.97 9.70 4.04
N GLN A 10 5.90 9.54 3.10
CA GLN A 10 6.92 8.47 3.13
C GLN A 10 7.74 8.52 4.43
N TYR A 11 8.34 9.68 4.71
CA TYR A 11 9.16 9.91 5.90
C TYR A 11 8.35 10.55 7.01
N LEU A 12 8.26 9.85 8.14
CA LEU A 12 7.56 10.31 9.33
C LEU A 12 8.55 11.00 10.28
N LYS A 13 8.14 12.13 10.85
CA LYS A 13 8.85 12.78 11.95
C LYS A 13 8.06 12.54 13.23
N ALA A 14 8.71 11.93 14.22
CA ALA A 14 8.11 11.74 15.53
C ALA A 14 8.09 13.08 16.27
N GLY A 15 6.89 13.55 16.60
CA GLY A 15 6.68 14.64 17.55
C GLY A 15 6.75 14.16 18.99
N ASP A 16 6.47 15.05 19.94
CA ASP A 16 6.42 14.71 21.37
C ASP A 16 4.99 14.50 21.88
N GLU A 17 3.99 14.51 20.99
CA GLU A 17 2.60 14.29 21.35
C GLU A 17 2.30 12.84 21.77
N LEU A 18 1.30 12.69 22.64
CA LEU A 18 0.74 11.37 22.99
C LEU A 18 -0.04 10.79 21.81
N VAL A 19 0.10 9.49 21.59
CA VAL A 19 -0.63 8.76 20.53
C VAL A 19 -2.14 8.93 20.68
N ALA A 20 -2.68 8.83 21.90
CA ALA A 20 -4.10 9.05 22.15
C ALA A 20 -4.58 10.46 21.78
N ALA A 21 -3.73 11.48 21.90
CA ALA A 21 -4.08 12.84 21.53
C ALA A 21 -4.17 12.98 19.99
N VAL A 22 -3.19 12.43 19.27
CA VAL A 22 -3.15 12.42 17.80
C VAL A 22 -4.31 11.61 17.22
N LEU A 23 -4.67 10.49 17.85
CA LEU A 23 -5.71 9.58 17.38
C LEU A 23 -7.06 9.75 18.07
N LYS A 24 -7.32 10.88 18.73
CA LYS A 24 -8.54 11.09 19.53
C LYS A 24 -9.83 10.72 18.77
N ASP A 25 -9.94 11.18 17.53
CA ASP A 25 -11.10 10.88 16.67
C ASP A 25 -11.11 9.42 16.19
N ALA A 26 -9.94 8.85 15.90
CA ALA A 26 -9.82 7.47 15.46
C ALA A 26 -10.18 6.49 16.59
N VAL A 27 -9.78 6.77 17.83
CA VAL A 27 -10.10 5.96 19.02
C VAL A 27 -11.59 5.94 19.30
N THR A 28 -12.26 7.09 19.14
CA THR A 28 -13.70 7.20 19.41
C THR A 28 -14.56 6.65 18.27
N LYS A 29 -14.22 6.94 17.01
CA LYS A 29 -15.06 6.61 15.84
C LYS A 29 -14.67 5.33 15.13
N HIS A 30 -13.41 4.88 15.26
CA HIS A 30 -12.82 3.82 14.45
C HIS A 30 -12.03 2.79 15.27
N SER A 31 -12.44 2.56 16.53
CA SER A 31 -11.78 1.60 17.42
C SER A 31 -11.66 0.19 16.81
N THR A 32 -12.77 -0.36 16.30
CA THR A 32 -12.80 -1.74 15.76
C THR A 32 -12.29 -1.85 14.32
N SER A 33 -12.36 -0.78 13.54
CA SER A 33 -11.98 -0.79 12.12
C SER A 33 -10.53 -0.35 11.87
N LEU A 34 -9.93 0.43 12.78
CA LEU A 34 -8.56 0.95 12.64
C LEU A 34 -7.69 0.61 13.85
N ILE A 35 -8.09 0.99 15.06
CA ILE A 35 -7.21 0.93 16.23
C ILE A 35 -6.86 -0.52 16.62
N LYS A 36 -7.85 -1.40 16.72
CA LYS A 36 -7.65 -2.81 17.05
C LYS A 36 -6.90 -3.57 15.96
N PRO A 37 -7.31 -3.51 14.67
CA PRO A 37 -6.60 -4.23 13.62
C PRO A 37 -5.14 -3.78 13.43
N LEU A 38 -4.84 -2.50 13.66
CA LEU A 38 -3.49 -1.96 13.63
C LEU A 38 -2.74 -2.13 14.95
N GLN A 39 -3.30 -2.82 15.96
CA GLN A 39 -2.68 -3.06 17.27
C GLN A 39 -2.14 -1.77 17.92
N ILE A 40 -2.94 -0.70 17.89
CA ILE A 40 -2.57 0.62 18.43
C ILE A 40 -2.97 0.80 19.90
N GLU A 41 -3.89 -0.01 20.42
CA GLU A 41 -4.36 0.10 21.82
C GLU A 41 -3.19 0.13 22.85
N PRO A 42 -2.15 -0.72 22.75
CA PRO A 42 -1.02 -0.68 23.67
C PRO A 42 -0.14 0.57 23.53
N LEU A 43 -0.29 1.32 22.44
CA LEU A 43 0.52 2.49 22.12
C LEU A 43 -0.13 3.80 22.58
N LEU A 44 -1.40 3.79 22.97
CA LEU A 44 -2.19 5.01 23.26
C LEU A 44 -1.55 5.90 24.34
N ASN A 45 -0.87 5.29 25.32
CA ASN A 45 -0.22 6.01 26.43
C ASN A 45 1.25 6.37 26.13
N LYS A 46 1.79 6.00 24.98
CA LYS A 46 3.15 6.34 24.55
C LYS A 46 3.16 7.70 23.83
N ARG A 47 4.32 8.35 23.83
CA ARG A 47 4.60 9.50 22.95
C ARG A 47 5.05 9.02 21.58
N LEU A 48 4.81 9.83 20.55
CA LEU A 48 5.26 9.52 19.19
C LEU A 48 6.79 9.32 19.12
N SER A 49 7.55 10.09 19.90
CA SER A 49 9.02 10.01 20.04
C SER A 49 9.53 8.69 20.62
N GLU A 50 8.67 7.92 21.29
CA GLU A 50 9.00 6.64 21.92
C GLU A 50 8.70 5.43 21.01
N LEU A 51 8.09 5.66 19.85
CA LEU A 51 7.65 4.60 18.95
C LEU A 51 8.79 4.11 18.06
N SER A 52 8.86 2.80 17.83
CA SER A 52 9.61 2.21 16.74
C SER A 52 9.06 2.67 15.38
N GLY A 53 9.86 2.53 14.31
CA GLY A 53 9.44 2.91 12.96
C GLY A 53 8.13 2.25 12.52
N GLY A 54 7.95 0.96 12.82
CA GLY A 54 6.71 0.23 12.50
C GLY A 54 5.51 0.64 13.37
N GLU A 55 5.72 0.97 14.65
CA GLU A 55 4.66 1.55 15.50
C GLU A 55 4.23 2.93 14.98
N LEU A 56 5.20 3.80 14.67
CA LEU A 56 4.95 5.14 14.14
C LEU A 56 4.22 5.08 12.80
N GLN A 57 4.60 4.13 11.93
CA GLN A 57 3.94 3.87 10.66
C GLN A 57 2.46 3.51 10.84
N ARG A 58 2.15 2.56 11.74
CA ARG A 58 0.76 2.15 12.03
C ARG A 58 -0.08 3.32 12.57
N VAL A 59 0.51 4.13 13.45
CA VAL A 59 -0.15 5.35 13.98
C VAL A 59 -0.42 6.36 12.86
N ALA A 60 0.54 6.61 11.98
CA ALA A 60 0.38 7.54 10.85
C ALA A 60 -0.69 7.06 9.85
N ILE A 61 -0.73 5.76 9.55
CA ILE A 61 -1.79 5.16 8.71
C ILE A 61 -3.16 5.35 9.38
N ALA A 62 -3.29 5.04 10.67
CA ALA A 62 -4.55 5.21 11.40
C ALA A 62 -5.02 6.67 11.43
N HIS A 63 -4.09 7.62 11.61
CA HIS A 63 -4.37 9.05 11.59
C HIS A 63 -4.84 9.51 10.21
N CYS A 64 -4.20 9.05 9.13
CA CYS A 64 -4.60 9.37 7.77
C CYS A 64 -6.02 8.81 7.49
N LEU A 65 -6.24 7.51 7.72
CA LEU A 65 -7.49 6.81 7.39
C LEU A 65 -8.68 7.16 8.28
N SER A 66 -8.46 7.82 9.43
CA SER A 66 -9.53 8.34 10.28
C SER A 66 -10.13 9.67 9.78
N SER A 67 -9.48 10.31 8.80
CA SER A 67 -9.94 11.57 8.24
C SER A 67 -11.22 11.41 7.42
N ASP A 68 -12.14 12.37 7.55
CA ASP A 68 -13.37 12.45 6.76
C ASP A 68 -13.12 13.20 5.44
N VAL A 69 -12.49 12.51 4.49
CA VAL A 69 -12.15 13.02 3.16
C VAL A 69 -12.54 12.02 2.06
N LYS A 70 -12.60 12.50 0.82
CA LYS A 70 -12.92 11.67 -0.35
C LYS A 70 -11.70 11.16 -1.11
N LEU A 71 -10.52 11.70 -0.81
CA LEU A 71 -9.25 11.32 -1.44
C LEU A 71 -8.15 11.13 -0.39
N PHE A 72 -7.51 9.97 -0.41
CA PHE A 72 -6.36 9.64 0.42
C PHE A 72 -5.12 9.46 -0.44
N LEU A 73 -3.98 9.95 0.07
CA LEU A 73 -2.67 9.74 -0.51
C LEU A 73 -1.83 8.98 0.53
N LEU A 74 -1.35 7.79 0.21
CA LEU A 74 -0.49 7.01 1.10
C LEU A 74 0.84 6.72 0.41
N ASP A 75 1.91 7.23 0.99
CA ASP A 75 3.26 7.10 0.44
C ASP A 75 4.07 6.11 1.28
N GLU A 76 4.41 4.99 0.64
CA GLU A 76 5.02 3.78 1.19
C GLU A 76 4.40 3.35 2.53
N PRO A 77 3.10 3.01 2.57
CA PRO A 77 2.46 2.53 3.79
C PRO A 77 3.02 1.17 4.26
N SER A 78 3.60 0.34 3.38
CA SER A 78 4.18 -0.96 3.76
C SER A 78 5.53 -0.87 4.48
N ALA A 79 6.20 0.29 4.43
CA ALA A 79 7.53 0.49 4.99
C ALA A 79 7.57 0.18 6.50
N TYR A 80 8.65 -0.47 6.94
CA TYR A 80 8.87 -0.91 8.33
C TYR A 80 7.86 -1.91 8.91
N LEU A 81 6.86 -2.32 8.14
CA LEU A 81 5.88 -3.31 8.58
C LEU A 81 6.35 -4.74 8.28
N ASP A 82 6.05 -5.65 9.19
CA ASP A 82 6.18 -7.08 8.95
C ASP A 82 5.08 -7.61 8.01
N VAL A 83 5.18 -8.88 7.61
CA VAL A 83 4.27 -9.49 6.64
C VAL A 83 2.80 -9.49 7.12
N GLU A 84 2.56 -9.74 8.41
CA GLU A 84 1.20 -9.77 8.95
C GLU A 84 0.59 -8.37 9.00
N GLN A 85 1.39 -7.39 9.41
CA GLN A 85 1.00 -5.98 9.44
C GLN A 85 0.70 -5.45 8.04
N ARG A 86 1.50 -5.79 7.03
CA ARG A 86 1.22 -5.41 5.63
C ARG A 86 -0.11 -5.96 5.15
N LEU A 87 -0.40 -7.23 5.42
CA LEU A 87 -1.68 -7.85 5.05
C LEU A 87 -2.86 -7.20 5.80
N ALA A 88 -2.68 -6.86 7.08
CA ALA A 88 -3.69 -6.15 7.85
C ALA A 88 -3.96 -4.75 7.27
N VAL A 89 -2.91 -3.97 6.99
CA VAL A 89 -3.02 -2.64 6.37
C VAL A 89 -3.69 -2.73 5.00
N ALA A 90 -3.30 -3.68 4.14
CA ALA A 90 -3.90 -3.86 2.82
C ALA A 90 -5.42 -4.10 2.92
N ARG A 91 -5.84 -5.00 3.82
CA ARG A 91 -7.26 -5.28 4.06
C ARG A 91 -8.02 -4.05 4.57
N ILE A 92 -7.45 -3.31 5.51
CA ILE A 92 -8.06 -2.10 6.07
C ILE A 92 -8.25 -1.03 4.99
N ILE A 93 -7.22 -0.79 4.17
CA ILE A 93 -7.27 0.17 3.06
C ILE A 93 -8.41 -0.19 2.11
N LYS A 94 -8.46 -1.46 1.68
CA LYS A 94 -9.50 -1.96 0.78
C LYS A 94 -10.90 -1.83 1.38
N ASP A 95 -11.08 -2.29 2.62
CA ASP A 95 -12.36 -2.20 3.34
C ASP A 95 -12.84 -0.75 3.47
N ILE A 96 -11.94 0.21 3.72
CA ILE A 96 -12.29 1.62 3.84
C ILE A 96 -12.65 2.22 2.48
N ALA A 97 -11.87 1.92 1.43
CA ALA A 97 -12.14 2.37 0.07
C ALA A 97 -13.53 1.93 -0.39
N GLU A 98 -13.84 0.64 -0.23
CA GLU A 98 -15.11 0.04 -0.63
C GLU A 98 -16.28 0.56 0.22
N ARG A 99 -16.18 0.51 1.56
CA ARG A 99 -17.30 0.88 2.44
C ARG A 99 -17.63 2.36 2.42
N ARG A 100 -16.62 3.24 2.26
CA ARG A 100 -16.82 4.69 2.27
C ARG A 100 -17.01 5.28 0.86
N GLY A 101 -16.76 4.49 -0.18
CA GLY A 101 -16.76 4.97 -1.57
C GLY A 101 -15.77 6.11 -1.76
N VAL A 102 -14.53 5.91 -1.31
CA VAL A 102 -13.45 6.91 -1.36
C VAL A 102 -12.33 6.44 -2.29
N SER A 103 -11.63 7.39 -2.89
CA SER A 103 -10.48 7.09 -3.74
C SER A 103 -9.18 7.15 -2.94
N MET A 104 -8.24 6.27 -3.26
CA MET A 104 -6.92 6.24 -2.64
C MET A 104 -5.85 6.13 -3.72
N LEU A 105 -4.82 6.97 -3.65
CA LEU A 105 -3.59 6.83 -4.43
C LEU A 105 -2.49 6.36 -3.49
N ILE A 106 -1.87 5.23 -3.85
CA ILE A 106 -0.92 4.55 -2.98
C ILE A 106 0.37 4.35 -3.76
N VAL A 107 1.48 4.79 -3.19
CA VAL A 107 2.82 4.54 -3.70
C VAL A 107 3.45 3.48 -2.82
N ASP A 108 3.93 2.40 -3.42
CA ASP A 108 4.64 1.33 -2.71
C ASP A 108 5.59 0.60 -3.67
N HIS A 109 6.49 -0.20 -3.12
CA HIS A 109 7.41 -1.06 -3.88
C HIS A 109 7.13 -2.56 -3.66
N ASP A 110 6.26 -2.90 -2.70
CA ASP A 110 5.84 -4.27 -2.45
C ASP A 110 4.73 -4.68 -3.43
N LEU A 111 5.09 -5.52 -4.41
CA LEU A 111 4.16 -5.99 -5.44
C LEU A 111 2.99 -6.79 -4.87
N LEU A 112 3.18 -7.51 -3.75
CA LEU A 112 2.09 -8.23 -3.09
C LEU A 112 1.13 -7.24 -2.46
N PHE A 113 1.65 -6.20 -1.83
CA PHE A 113 0.83 -5.16 -1.23
C PHE A 113 0.00 -4.43 -2.30
N ILE A 114 0.63 -4.02 -3.41
CA ILE A 114 -0.04 -3.38 -4.56
C ILE A 114 -1.12 -4.30 -5.16
N ASP A 115 -0.80 -5.58 -5.40
CA ASP A 115 -1.73 -6.58 -5.93
C ASP A 115 -3.00 -6.74 -5.08
N ASN A 116 -2.88 -6.65 -3.75
CA ASN A 116 -4.00 -6.86 -2.85
C ASN A 116 -4.97 -5.68 -2.75
N ILE A 117 -4.50 -4.46 -3.02
CA ILE A 117 -5.26 -3.22 -2.75
C ILE A 117 -5.72 -2.49 -4.01
N SER A 118 -5.09 -2.73 -5.16
CA SER A 118 -5.22 -1.85 -6.32
C SER A 118 -6.21 -2.38 -7.36
N GLU A 119 -7.03 -1.49 -7.90
CA GLU A 119 -7.90 -1.76 -9.07
C GLU A 119 -7.26 -1.30 -10.38
N GLN A 120 -6.47 -0.23 -10.31
CA GLN A 120 -5.74 0.37 -11.42
C GLN A 120 -4.32 0.70 -10.98
N LEU A 121 -3.41 0.78 -11.95
CA LEU A 121 -2.00 1.07 -11.71
C LEU A 121 -1.55 2.29 -12.50
N ILE A 122 -0.64 3.05 -11.90
CA ILE A 122 0.14 4.10 -12.56
C ILE A 122 1.59 3.63 -12.53
N VAL A 123 2.24 3.61 -13.69
CA VAL A 123 3.63 3.16 -13.85
C VAL A 123 4.53 4.37 -14.10
N PHE A 124 5.59 4.47 -13.31
CA PHE A 124 6.65 5.46 -13.48
C PHE A 124 7.83 4.81 -14.21
N GLU A 125 8.29 5.45 -15.28
CA GLU A 125 9.47 5.05 -16.07
C GLU A 125 10.46 6.22 -16.17
N GLY A 126 11.72 5.93 -16.49
CA GLY A 126 12.73 6.96 -16.75
C GLY A 126 14.05 6.64 -16.10
N GLU A 127 14.85 7.67 -15.88
CA GLU A 127 16.16 7.57 -15.25
C GLU A 127 16.13 8.29 -13.90
N PRO A 128 16.42 7.58 -12.78
CA PRO A 128 16.39 8.17 -11.45
C PRO A 128 17.24 9.45 -11.36
N ALA A 129 16.68 10.49 -10.75
CA ALA A 129 17.29 11.83 -10.62
C ALA A 129 17.58 12.58 -11.93
N VAL A 130 17.13 12.07 -13.09
CA VAL A 130 17.29 12.73 -14.40
C VAL A 130 15.94 13.11 -15.00
N HIS A 131 15.07 12.13 -15.27
CA HIS A 131 13.72 12.38 -15.78
C HIS A 131 12.77 11.23 -15.46
N GLY A 132 11.46 11.54 -15.36
CA GLY A 132 10.40 10.56 -15.12
C GLY A 132 9.23 10.76 -16.09
N ILE A 133 8.67 9.65 -16.57
CA ILE A 133 7.48 9.58 -17.41
C ILE A 133 6.43 8.78 -16.64
N VAL A 134 5.22 9.32 -16.57
CA VAL A 134 4.10 8.68 -15.90
C VAL A 134 3.14 8.11 -16.94
N LYS A 135 2.74 6.85 -16.78
CA LYS A 135 1.76 6.17 -17.63
C LYS A 135 0.59 5.67 -16.78
N GLY A 136 -0.63 5.81 -17.29
CA GLY A 136 -1.86 5.40 -16.61
C GLY A 136 -2.75 6.57 -16.14
N PRO A 137 -3.76 6.31 -15.28
CA PRO A 137 -4.10 5.02 -14.69
C PRO A 137 -4.59 4.02 -15.73
N MET A 138 -4.22 2.75 -15.57
CA MET A 138 -4.63 1.64 -16.44
C MET A 138 -5.05 0.42 -15.61
N PRO A 139 -5.80 -0.55 -16.17
CA PRO A 139 -6.12 -1.78 -15.47
C PRO A 139 -4.88 -2.49 -14.93
N MET A 140 -5.02 -3.18 -13.80
CA MET A 140 -3.91 -3.88 -13.13
C MET A 140 -3.12 -4.82 -14.05
N GLU A 141 -3.80 -5.58 -14.91
CA GLU A 141 -3.14 -6.50 -15.84
C GLU A 141 -2.23 -5.74 -16.82
N GLU A 142 -2.73 -4.67 -17.44
CA GLU A 142 -1.96 -3.86 -18.39
C GLU A 142 -0.76 -3.19 -17.71
N GLY A 143 -0.98 -2.55 -16.56
CA GLY A 143 0.07 -1.85 -15.82
C GLY A 143 1.15 -2.79 -15.30
N MET A 144 0.78 -3.94 -14.78
CA MET A 144 1.75 -4.93 -14.30
C MET A 144 2.51 -5.57 -15.45
N ASN A 145 1.90 -5.86 -16.59
CA ASN A 145 2.63 -6.36 -17.76
C ASN A 145 3.70 -5.36 -18.22
N LEU A 146 3.33 -4.06 -18.33
CA LEU A 146 4.27 -2.99 -18.67
C LEU A 146 5.44 -2.90 -17.68
N PHE A 147 5.14 -2.93 -16.38
CA PHE A 147 6.15 -2.84 -15.32
C PHE A 147 7.09 -4.07 -15.30
N LEU A 148 6.53 -5.27 -15.39
CA LEU A 148 7.30 -6.52 -15.34
C LEU A 148 8.16 -6.75 -16.59
N GLU A 149 7.71 -6.25 -17.74
CA GLU A 149 8.49 -6.29 -18.99
C GLU A 149 9.79 -5.52 -18.83
N LYS A 150 9.74 -4.32 -18.25
CA LYS A 150 10.93 -3.51 -17.95
C LYS A 150 11.88 -4.17 -16.97
N LEU A 151 11.34 -4.89 -15.98
CA LEU A 151 12.14 -5.67 -15.04
C LEU A 151 12.67 -6.99 -15.62
N GLY A 152 12.17 -7.41 -16.78
CA GLY A 152 12.52 -8.69 -17.38
C GLY A 152 12.13 -9.88 -16.51
N ILE A 153 11.03 -9.79 -15.75
CA ILE A 153 10.52 -10.87 -14.90
C ILE A 153 9.09 -11.26 -15.27
N THR A 154 8.65 -12.43 -14.85
CA THR A 154 7.26 -12.87 -15.00
C THR A 154 6.71 -13.40 -13.67
N LEU A 155 5.41 -13.15 -13.42
CA LEU A 155 4.70 -13.49 -12.20
C LEU A 155 3.55 -14.46 -12.51
N ARG A 156 3.44 -15.50 -11.69
CA ARG A 156 2.31 -16.46 -11.70
C ARG A 156 1.59 -16.47 -10.36
N ARG A 157 0.34 -16.93 -10.33
CA ARG A 157 -0.31 -17.31 -9.07
C ARG A 157 0.09 -18.72 -8.69
N ASP A 158 0.44 -18.89 -7.42
CA ASP A 158 0.62 -20.21 -6.83
C ASP A 158 -0.71 -20.95 -6.75
N GLU A 159 -0.74 -22.22 -7.14
CA GLU A 159 -1.99 -22.99 -7.26
C GLU A 159 -2.69 -23.22 -5.91
N GLN A 160 -1.92 -23.37 -4.82
CA GLN A 160 -2.47 -23.61 -3.49
C GLN A 160 -2.72 -22.30 -2.73
N SER A 161 -1.72 -21.43 -2.70
CA SER A 161 -1.78 -20.21 -1.86
C SER A 161 -2.40 -19.01 -2.58
N ARG A 162 -2.59 -19.08 -3.91
CA ARG A 162 -2.95 -17.96 -4.80
C ARG A 162 -2.01 -16.76 -4.74
N ARG A 163 -0.87 -16.92 -4.05
CA ARG A 163 0.13 -15.87 -3.88
C ARG A 163 0.90 -15.66 -5.18
N PRO A 164 1.19 -14.41 -5.53
CA PRO A 164 2.10 -14.08 -6.62
C PRO A 164 3.48 -14.68 -6.39
N ARG A 165 4.03 -15.34 -7.42
CA ARG A 165 5.36 -15.96 -7.42
C ARG A 165 6.11 -15.62 -8.69
N VAL A 166 7.36 -15.18 -8.53
CA VAL A 166 8.26 -14.92 -9.66
C VAL A 166 8.69 -16.24 -10.29
N ASN A 167 8.63 -16.32 -11.62
CA ASN A 167 9.20 -17.45 -12.35
C ASN A 167 10.72 -17.30 -12.41
N LYS A 168 11.44 -18.43 -12.29
CA LYS A 168 12.89 -18.42 -12.54
C LYS A 168 13.12 -18.09 -14.02
N PRO A 169 14.10 -17.21 -14.34
CA PRO A 169 14.42 -16.88 -15.73
C PRO A 169 14.69 -18.14 -16.57
N GLY A 170 14.07 -18.23 -17.75
CA GLY A 170 14.22 -19.36 -18.67
C GLY A 170 13.50 -20.65 -18.26
N SER A 171 12.79 -20.65 -17.12
CA SER A 171 11.94 -21.79 -16.76
C SER A 171 10.81 -22.01 -17.78
N ARG A 172 10.22 -23.21 -17.79
CA ARG A 172 9.11 -23.54 -18.70
C ARG A 172 7.98 -22.50 -18.61
N LYS A 173 7.51 -22.20 -17.39
CA LYS A 173 6.46 -21.20 -17.13
C LYS A 173 6.86 -19.78 -17.54
N ASP A 174 8.13 -19.38 -17.37
CA ASP A 174 8.62 -18.06 -17.81
C ASP A 174 8.59 -17.93 -19.35
N ARG A 175 9.03 -18.97 -20.08
CA ARG A 175 8.99 -18.98 -21.55
C ARG A 175 7.57 -18.98 -22.09
N GLU A 176 6.70 -19.82 -21.53
CA GLU A 176 5.26 -19.88 -21.88
C GLU A 176 4.60 -18.49 -21.70
N GLN A 177 4.82 -17.82 -20.57
CA GLN A 177 4.25 -16.50 -20.30
C GLN A 177 4.75 -15.41 -21.25
N ARG A 178 6.04 -15.41 -21.58
CA ARG A 178 6.63 -14.44 -22.52
C ARG A 178 6.14 -14.62 -23.95
N GLU A 179 6.00 -15.87 -24.40
CA GLU A 179 5.52 -16.17 -25.75
C GLU A 179 4.12 -15.63 -26.01
N VAL A 180 3.27 -15.64 -24.97
CA VAL A 180 1.89 -15.13 -25.05
C VAL A 180 1.79 -13.65 -24.64
N GLY A 181 2.88 -13.01 -24.21
CA GLY A 181 2.89 -11.62 -23.74
C GLY A 181 2.16 -11.39 -22.42
N LYS A 182 1.97 -12.43 -21.61
CA LYS A 182 1.29 -12.39 -20.30
C LYS A 182 2.29 -12.58 -19.16
N LEU A 183 2.96 -11.51 -18.78
CA LEU A 183 3.95 -11.45 -17.71
C LEU A 183 3.30 -11.38 -16.33
N TYR A 184 2.06 -10.88 -16.22
CA TYR A 184 1.32 -10.81 -14.96
C TYR A 184 0.13 -11.77 -14.95
N TYR A 185 0.34 -12.89 -14.26
CA TYR A 185 -0.60 -14.01 -14.13
C TYR A 185 -0.97 -14.68 -15.46
N THR A 186 -1.35 -15.95 -15.32
CA THR A 186 -1.94 -16.81 -16.35
C THR A 186 -3.01 -17.63 -15.66
#